data_AF-A0A973N2E6-F1
#
_entry.id   AF-A0A973N2E6-F1
#
_cell.length_a   1.000
_cell.length_b   1.000
_cell.length_c   1.000
_cell.angle_alpha   90.00
_cell.angle_beta   90.00
_cell.angle_gamma   90.00
#
_symmetry.space_group_name_H-M   'P 1'
#
loop_
_entity.id
_entity.type
_entity.pdbx_description
1 polymer ?
#
loop_
_entity_poly.entity_id
_entity_poly.type
_entity_poly.pdbx_seq_one_letter_code
_entity_poly.pdbx_strand_id
1 'polypeptide(L)' 'MSDLQETMQFDPDDGIADLDTHLDRLRDAAEAQGFKFDRHAARNELQAATFGKRRKATARLVLSPTGAMAIEVKSA' A
#
# COMPACT_ATOMS: atom_id res chain seq x y z
N MET A 1 17.32 10.11 3.60
CA MET A 1 15.88 10.00 3.29
C MET A 1 15.39 8.69 3.84
N SER A 2 14.25 8.69 4.53
CA SER A 2 13.61 7.46 5.01
C SER A 2 12.51 7.06 4.04
N ASP A 3 12.26 5.76 3.92
CA ASP A 3 11.13 5.25 3.16
C ASP A 3 9.80 5.72 3.78
N LEU A 4 8.76 5.79 2.94
CA LEU A 4 7.37 6.04 3.34
C LEU A 4 6.63 4.72 3.54
N GLN A 5 5.62 4.69 4.41
CA GLN A 5 4.83 3.49 4.62
C GLN A 5 3.36 3.76 4.92
N GLU A 6 2.51 2.89 4.39
CA GLU A 6 1.08 2.77 4.70
C GLU A 6 0.81 1.41 5.32
N THR A 7 -0.03 1.36 6.35
CA THR A 7 -0.51 0.11 6.94
C THR A 7 -2.02 0.12 6.92
N MET A 8 -2.60 -0.91 6.31
CA MET A 8 -4.00 -0.98 5.93
C MET A 8 -4.60 -2.31 6.38
N GLN A 9 -5.87 -2.30 6.77
CA GLN A 9 -6.61 -3.54 7.03
C GLN A 9 -7.19 -4.09 5.73
N PHE A 10 -6.98 -5.38 5.53
CA PHE A 10 -7.57 -6.16 4.45
C PHE A 10 -8.64 -7.11 5.02
N ASP A 11 -9.80 -7.07 4.39
CA ASP A 11 -10.88 -8.04 4.55
C ASP A 11 -11.07 -8.82 3.23
N PRO A 12 -11.24 -10.16 3.26
CA PRO A 12 -11.45 -10.94 2.05
C PRO A 12 -12.75 -10.60 1.29
N ASP A 13 -13.77 -10.10 1.98
CA ASP A 13 -15.07 -9.76 1.40
C ASP A 13 -15.11 -8.29 0.94
N ASP A 14 -14.53 -7.37 1.72
CA ASP A 14 -14.57 -5.92 1.45
C ASP A 14 -13.29 -5.37 0.79
N GLY A 15 -12.19 -6.13 0.78
CA GLY A 15 -10.88 -5.69 0.30
C GLY A 15 -10.14 -4.82 1.31
N ILE A 16 -9.32 -3.88 0.81
CA ILE A 16 -8.59 -2.96 1.69
C ILE A 16 -9.49 -1.79 2.08
N ALA A 17 -9.69 -1.60 3.38
CA ALA A 17 -10.45 -0.47 3.92
C ALA A 17 -9.78 0.87 3.59
N ASP A 18 -10.58 1.87 3.20
CA ASP A 18 -10.14 3.23 2.90
C ASP A 18 -8.96 3.34 1.92
N LEU A 19 -8.82 2.38 1.00
CA LEU A 19 -7.67 2.24 0.12
C LEU A 19 -7.29 3.55 -0.60
N ASP A 20 -8.27 4.25 -1.19
CA ASP A 20 -8.00 5.47 -1.93
C ASP A 20 -7.43 6.58 -1.02
N THR A 21 -7.93 6.70 0.21
CA THR A 21 -7.42 7.64 1.23
C THR A 21 -5.97 7.33 1.60
N HIS A 22 -5.64 6.05 1.79
CA HIS A 22 -4.27 5.63 2.08
C HIS A 22 -3.31 5.94 0.92
N LEU A 23 -3.73 5.67 -0.32
CA LEU A 23 -2.92 5.97 -1.50
C LEU A 23 -2.74 7.48 -1.73
N ASP A 24 -3.76 8.29 -1.44
CA ASP A 24 -3.67 9.75 -1.52
C ASP A 24 -2.72 10.31 -0.45
N ARG A 25 -2.80 9.81 0.80
CA ARG A 25 -1.86 10.19 1.86
C ARG A 25 -0.41 9.85 1.49
N LEU A 26 -0.20 8.68 0.91
CA LEU A 26 1.13 8.25 0.47
C LEU A 26 1.64 9.10 -0.70
N ARG A 27 0.77 9.44 -1.65
CA ARG A 27 1.09 10.35 -2.77
C ARG A 27 1.53 11.70 -2.24
N ASP A 28 0.74 12.32 -1.37
CA ASP A 28 1.02 13.67 -0.87
C ASP A 28 2.34 13.69 -0.07
N ALA A 29 2.61 12.63 0.71
CA ALA A 29 3.87 12.46 1.42
C ALA A 29 5.07 12.21 0.47
N ALA A 30 4.85 11.48 -0.63
CA ALA A 30 5.85 11.25 -1.66
C ALA A 30 6.19 12.55 -2.39
N GLU A 31 5.18 13.34 -2.77
CA GLU A 31 5.35 14.65 -3.42
C GLU A 31 6.14 15.61 -2.53
N ALA A 32 5.78 15.70 -1.23
CA ALA A 32 6.49 16.54 -0.26
C ALA A 32 7.98 16.17 -0.10
N GLN A 33 8.37 14.93 -0.41
CA GLN A 33 9.76 14.45 -0.34
C GLN A 33 10.44 14.30 -1.71
N GLY A 34 9.73 14.58 -2.80
CA GLY A 34 10.23 14.39 -4.16
C GLY A 34 10.40 12.93 -4.58
N PHE A 35 9.65 12.00 -3.98
CA PHE A 35 9.70 10.58 -4.31
C PHE A 35 8.85 10.31 -5.56
N LYS A 36 9.25 9.31 -6.34
CA LYS A 36 8.41 8.81 -7.45
C LYS A 36 7.31 7.93 -6.87
N PHE A 37 6.06 8.20 -7.22
CA PHE A 37 4.93 7.37 -6.81
C PHE A 37 3.93 7.19 -7.95
N ASP A 38 3.58 5.94 -8.23
CA ASP A 38 2.51 5.59 -9.19
C ASP A 38 1.36 4.92 -8.42
N ARG A 39 0.25 5.66 -8.31
CA ARG A 39 -0.96 5.23 -7.63
C ARG A 39 -1.58 3.99 -8.26
N HIS A 40 -1.52 3.86 -9.58
CA HIS A 40 -2.08 2.70 -10.29
C HIS A 40 -1.23 1.46 -10.05
N ALA A 41 0.10 1.60 -10.11
CA ALA A 41 1.01 0.51 -9.78
C ALA A 41 0.82 0.05 -8.33
N ALA A 42 0.71 0.99 -7.37
CA ALA A 42 0.49 0.66 -5.96
C ALA A 42 -0.79 -0.14 -5.74
N ARG A 43 -1.90 0.24 -6.40
CA ARG A 43 -3.18 -0.48 -6.33
C ARG A 43 -3.05 -1.90 -6.88
N ASN A 44 -2.38 -2.07 -8.01
CA ASN A 44 -2.19 -3.38 -8.65
C ASN A 44 -1.34 -4.31 -7.77
N GLU A 45 -0.25 -3.80 -7.21
CA GLU A 45 0.61 -4.55 -6.30
C GLU A 45 -0.15 -4.97 -5.02
N LEU A 46 -0.96 -4.08 -4.44
CA LEU A 46 -1.80 -4.41 -3.28
C LEU A 46 -2.83 -5.48 -3.61
N GLN A 47 -3.48 -5.38 -4.77
CA GLN A 47 -4.40 -6.38 -5.25
C GLN A 47 -3.71 -7.74 -5.45
N ALA A 48 -2.53 -7.76 -6.06
CA ALA A 48 -1.75 -8.99 -6.26
C ALA A 48 -1.33 -9.63 -4.93
N ALA A 49 -0.88 -8.82 -3.96
CA ALA A 49 -0.44 -9.29 -2.65
C ALA A 49 -1.59 -9.84 -1.77
N THR A 50 -2.80 -9.32 -1.98
CA THR A 50 -4.01 -9.75 -1.24
C THR A 50 -4.83 -10.81 -1.98
N PHE A 51 -4.52 -11.08 -3.25
CA PHE A 51 -5.23 -12.07 -4.06
C PHE A 51 -5.19 -13.46 -3.40
N GLY A 52 -6.36 -14.10 -3.31
CA GLY A 52 -6.51 -15.45 -2.74
C GLY A 52 -6.41 -15.53 -1.21
N LYS A 53 -6.23 -14.41 -0.50
CA LYS A 53 -6.31 -14.40 0.97
C LYS A 53 -7.76 -14.65 1.42
N ARG A 54 -7.94 -15.57 2.37
CA ARG A 54 -9.25 -16.00 2.89
C ARG A 54 -9.54 -15.55 4.32
N ARG A 55 -8.64 -14.77 4.90
CA ARG A 55 -8.74 -14.27 6.28
C ARG A 55 -8.34 -12.81 6.29
N LYS A 56 -8.86 -12.09 7.29
CA LYS A 56 -8.43 -10.73 7.60
C LYS A 56 -6.92 -10.68 7.75
N ALA A 57 -6.34 -9.63 7.22
CA ALA A 57 -4.90 -9.43 7.22
C ALA A 57 -4.56 -7.95 7.33
N THR A 58 -3.32 -7.67 7.69
CA THR A 58 -2.75 -6.33 7.66
C THR A 58 -1.80 -6.26 6.47
N ALA A 59 -2.08 -5.37 5.52
CA ALA A 59 -1.22 -5.06 4.39
C ALA A 59 -0.37 -3.83 4.72
N ARG A 60 0.94 -3.95 4.57
CA ARG A 60 1.89 -2.84 4.74
C ARG A 60 2.59 -2.58 3.42
N LEU A 61 2.43 -1.36 2.89
CA LEU A 61 3.13 -0.88 1.71
C LEU A 61 4.27 0.02 2.14
N VAL A 62 5.47 -0.23 1.64
CA VAL A 62 6.67 0.61 1.82
C VAL A 62 7.08 1.18 0.47
N LEU A 63 7.34 2.48 0.40
CA LEU A 63 7.75 3.22 -0.78
C LEU A 63 9.14 3.84 -0.56
N SER A 64 10.09 3.49 -1.42
CA SER A 64 11.43 4.04 -1.39
C SER A 64 11.54 5.39 -2.15
N PRO A 65 12.61 6.17 -1.92
CA PRO A 65 12.87 7.40 -2.69
C PRO A 65 12.94 7.21 -4.21
N THR A 66 13.33 6.02 -4.67
CA THR A 66 13.42 5.70 -6.11
C THR A 66 12.08 5.35 -6.74
N GLY A 67 11.02 5.21 -5.92
CA GLY A 67 9.71 4.73 -6.32
C GLY A 67 9.56 3.20 -6.32
N ALA A 68 10.55 2.47 -5.79
CA ALA A 68 10.40 1.04 -5.57
C ALA A 68 9.39 0.81 -4.44
N MET A 69 8.47 -0.12 -4.64
CA MET A 69 7.45 -0.49 -3.67
C MET A 69 7.67 -1.92 -3.18
N ALA A 70 7.44 -2.13 -1.89
CA ALA A 70 7.38 -3.44 -1.29
C ALA A 70 6.08 -3.59 -0.49
N ILE A 71 5.44 -4.75 -0.61
CA ILE A 71 4.20 -5.03 0.10
C ILE A 71 4.37 -6.29 0.96
N GLU A 72 4.01 -6.15 2.22
CA GLU A 72 3.96 -7.24 3.18
C GLU A 72 2.51 -7.45 3.61
N VAL A 73 2.03 -8.69 3.59
CA VAL A 73 0.69 -9.05 4.07
C VAL A 73 0.82 -10.07 5.19
N LYS A 74 0.38 -9.68 6.38
CA LYS A 74 0.36 -10.53 7.58
C LYS A 74 -1.07 -10.88 7.93
N SER A 75 -1.40 -12.18 7.95
CA SER A 75 -2.67 -12.64 8.47
C SER A 75 -2.78 -12.32 9.97
N ALA A 76 -3.98 -11.97 10.41
CA ALA A 76 -4.31 -11.87 11.83
C ALA A 76 -4.31 -13.25 12.51
#